data_AF-A0A6I6IM40-F1
#
_entry.id   AF-A0A6I6IM40-F1
#
_cell.length_a   1.000
_cell.length_b   1.000
_cell.length_c   1.000
_cell.angle_alpha   90.00
_cell.angle_beta   90.00
_cell.angle_gamma   90.00
#
_symmetry.space_group_name_H-M   'P 1'
#
loop_
_entity.id
_entity.type
_entity.pdbx_description
1 polymer ?
#
loop_
_entity_poly.entity_id
_entity_poly.type
_entity_poly.pdbx_seq_one_letter_code
_entity_poly.pdbx_strand_id
1 'polypeptide(L)'
;MDPVRFLLSTTVALMAGCSTVPNGPVARSYDLSFVHPAPHASYIQVTPGSPGAALPAPQEITSRDFALYLRANTGCTVDAARRASVIGSHTVPAGYMVPIACP
;
A
#
# COMPACT_ATOMS: atom_id res chain seq x y z
N MET A 1 -5.24 52.98 51.00
CA MET A 1 -4.16 52.80 50.01
C MET A 1 -4.12 51.32 49.75
N ASP A 2 -4.96 50.88 48.82
CA ASP A 2 -5.19 49.47 48.51
C ASP A 2 -4.49 49.15 47.19
N PRO A 3 -3.53 48.21 47.17
CA PRO A 3 -2.91 47.82 45.93
C PRO A 3 -3.87 46.94 45.14
N VAL A 4 -4.29 47.50 44.01
CA VAL A 4 -4.62 46.82 42.75
C VAL A 4 -3.71 45.59 42.57
N ARG A 5 -4.25 44.43 42.14
CA ARG A 5 -3.91 43.79 40.86
C ARG A 5 -4.32 42.32 40.72
N PHE A 6 -5.06 42.11 39.63
CA PHE A 6 -4.89 41.08 38.60
C PHE A 6 -5.33 39.63 38.87
N LEU A 7 -6.56 39.38 38.40
CA LEU A 7 -6.96 38.25 37.55
C LEU A 7 -5.80 37.49 36.90
N LEU A 8 -5.70 36.20 37.19
CA LEU A 8 -4.94 35.23 36.39
C LEU A 8 -5.86 34.03 36.11
N SER A 9 -6.72 34.20 35.09
CA SER A 9 -7.42 33.11 34.44
C SER A 9 -6.39 32.18 33.80
N THR A 10 -6.21 30.98 34.35
CA THR A 10 -5.33 29.96 33.79
C THR A 10 -6.05 29.25 32.65
N THR A 11 -5.86 29.72 31.42
CA THR A 11 -6.29 28.99 30.21
C THR A 11 -5.47 27.72 30.07
N VAL A 12 -6.12 26.58 30.32
CA VAL A 12 -5.61 25.25 30.00
C VAL A 12 -5.60 25.11 28.47
N ALA A 13 -4.46 25.38 27.85
CA ALA A 13 -4.22 25.02 26.46
C ALA A 13 -3.93 23.51 26.40
N LEU A 14 -4.99 22.71 26.30
CA LEU A 14 -4.93 21.36 25.75
C LEU A 14 -4.58 21.49 24.26
N MET A 15 -3.31 21.76 23.97
CA MET A 15 -2.76 21.51 22.64
C MET A 15 -2.80 20.00 22.44
N ALA A 16 -3.89 19.52 21.87
CA ALA A 16 -3.96 18.28 21.13
C ALA A 16 -2.90 18.38 20.01
N GLY A 17 -1.67 18.02 20.36
CA GLY A 17 -0.70 17.63 19.37
C GLY A 17 -1.28 16.41 18.68
N CYS A 18 -1.96 16.61 17.55
CA CYS A 18 -1.97 15.63 16.49
C CYS A 18 -0.50 15.39 16.17
N SER A 19 0.07 14.37 16.81
CA SER A 19 1.32 13.77 16.38
C SER A 19 1.04 13.25 14.98
N THR A 20 1.30 14.10 13.98
CA THR A 20 1.37 13.69 12.59
C THR A 20 2.55 12.73 12.52
N VAL A 21 2.28 11.45 12.79
CA VAL A 21 3.20 10.37 12.52
C VAL A 21 3.46 10.47 11.01
N PRO A 22 4.70 10.77 10.56
CA PRO A 22 5.04 10.58 9.16
C PRO A 22 5.00 9.08 8.96
N ASN A 23 3.87 8.60 8.46
CA ASN A 23 3.51 7.20 8.43
C ASN A 23 4.29 6.52 7.29
N GLY A 24 5.55 6.19 7.55
CA GLY A 24 6.42 5.39 6.70
C GLY A 24 6.67 5.94 5.28
N PRO A 25 7.52 5.27 4.49
CA PRO A 25 7.52 5.49 3.04
C PRO A 25 6.10 5.19 2.54
N VAL A 26 5.47 6.17 1.89
CA VAL A 26 4.19 5.98 1.21
C VAL A 26 4.41 4.89 0.17
N ALA A 27 4.03 3.65 0.50
CA ALA A 27 4.02 2.56 -0.46
C ALA A 27 3.23 3.08 -1.66
N ARG A 28 3.82 3.03 -2.87
CA ARG A 28 3.17 3.55 -4.06
C ARG A 28 1.75 2.99 -4.13
N SER A 29 0.77 3.88 -4.21
CA SER A 29 -0.63 3.49 -4.33
C SER A 29 -0.88 3.05 -5.76
N TYR A 30 -0.85 1.75 -6.00
CA TYR A 30 -1.29 1.20 -7.28
C TYR A 30 -2.83 1.14 -7.30
N ASP A 31 -3.45 1.33 -8.47
CA ASP A 31 -4.86 1.00 -8.68
C ASP A 31 -4.94 -0.37 -9.35
N LEU A 32 -4.92 -1.42 -8.51
CA LEU A 32 -4.86 -2.82 -8.94
C LEU A 32 -6.01 -3.62 -8.35
N SER A 33 -6.45 -4.60 -9.12
CA SER A 33 -7.33 -5.67 -8.66
C SER A 33 -6.56 -6.97 -8.53
N PHE A 34 -6.93 -7.74 -7.52
CA PHE A 34 -6.27 -8.98 -7.12
C PHE A 34 -7.27 -10.12 -7.17
N VAL A 35 -6.96 -11.16 -7.95
CA VAL A 35 -7.80 -12.36 -8.05
C VAL A 35 -7.00 -13.57 -7.61
N HIS A 36 -7.44 -14.18 -6.50
CA HIS A 36 -6.90 -15.44 -6.00
C HIS A 36 -7.76 -16.58 -6.56
N PRO A 37 -7.26 -17.40 -7.50
CA PRO A 37 -8.10 -18.33 -8.25
C PRO A 37 -8.58 -19.53 -7.42
N ALA A 38 -7.86 -19.87 -6.34
CA ALA A 38 -8.24 -20.90 -5.38
C ALA A 38 -7.56 -20.63 -4.02
N PRO A 39 -8.10 -21.10 -2.87
CA PRO A 39 -7.54 -20.81 -1.54
C PRO A 39 -6.07 -21.23 -1.33
N HIS A 40 -5.57 -22.19 -2.11
CA HIS A 40 -4.20 -22.72 -2.00
C HIS A 40 -3.33 -22.38 -3.21
N ALA A 41 -3.79 -21.47 -4.08
CA ALA A 41 -3.00 -21.07 -5.24
C ALA A 41 -1.69 -20.40 -4.78
N SER A 42 -0.58 -20.81 -5.39
CA SER A 42 0.74 -20.22 -5.13
C SER A 42 1.05 -19.02 -6.04
N TYR A 43 0.00 -18.44 -6.62
CA TYR A 43 0.03 -17.26 -7.48
C TYR A 43 -1.27 -16.46 -7.33
N ILE A 44 -1.18 -15.18 -7.61
CA ILE A 44 -2.32 -14.26 -7.69
C ILE A 44 -2.31 -13.56 -9.04
N GLN A 45 -3.49 -13.37 -9.60
CA GLN A 45 -3.65 -12.53 -10.78
C GLN A 45 -3.74 -11.07 -10.35
N VAL A 46 -2.93 -10.24 -10.99
CA VAL A 46 -2.86 -8.79 -10.79
C VAL A 46 -3.28 -8.11 -12.08
N THR A 47 -4.35 -7.32 -12.03
CA THR A 47 -4.89 -6.57 -13.17
C THR A 47 -5.09 -5.11 -12.79
N PRO A 48 -5.29 -4.19 -13.76
CA PRO A 48 -5.77 -2.85 -13.45
C PRO A 48 -7.02 -2.89 -12.57
N GLY A 49 -7.11 -2.02 -11.57
CA GLY A 49 -8.30 -1.89 -10.71
C GLY A 49 -9.46 -1.18 -11.42
N SER A 50 -9.12 -0.24 -12.31
CA SER A 50 -10.07 0.51 -13.14
C SER A 50 -9.68 0.49 -14.62
N PRO A 51 -10.63 0.70 -15.56
CA PRO A 51 -10.30 0.89 -16.97
C PRO A 51 -9.32 2.05 -17.15
N GLY A 52 -8.17 1.78 -17.79
CA GLY A 52 -7.13 2.78 -18.03
C GLY A 52 -6.14 2.98 -16.87
N ALA A 53 -6.29 2.27 -15.74
CA ALA A 53 -5.29 2.29 -14.68
C ALA A 53 -3.97 1.67 -15.17
N ALA A 54 -2.86 2.31 -14.82
CA ALA A 54 -1.54 1.87 -15.21
C ALA A 54 -1.15 0.59 -14.46
N LEU A 55 -0.67 -0.40 -15.20
CA LEU A 55 0.02 -1.54 -14.59
C LEU A 55 1.45 -1.13 -14.19
N PRO A 56 1.95 -1.61 -13.03
CA PRO A 56 3.35 -1.49 -12.70
C PRO A 56 4.22 -2.10 -13.79
N ALA A 57 5.40 -1.53 -14.00
CA ALA A 57 6.40 -2.14 -14.86
C ALA A 57 6.80 -3.53 -14.30
N PRO A 58 7.21 -4.49 -15.13
CA PRO A 58 7.59 -5.83 -14.67
C PRO A 58 8.64 -5.84 -13.55
N GLN A 59 9.58 -4.87 -13.54
CA GLN A 59 10.60 -4.73 -12.51
C GLN A 59 10.02 -4.24 -11.17
N GLU A 60 8.92 -3.47 -11.20
CA GLU A 60 8.24 -2.97 -10.01
C GLU A 60 7.47 -4.09 -9.29
N ILE A 61 7.02 -5.12 -9.99
CA ILE A 61 6.35 -6.30 -9.40
C ILE A 61 7.25 -7.02 -8.38
N THR A 62 8.57 -6.98 -8.58
CA THR A 62 9.55 -7.58 -7.66
C THR A 62 10.08 -6.59 -6.63
N SER A 63 9.59 -5.35 -6.62
CA SER A 63 10.06 -4.32 -5.70
C SER A 63 9.54 -4.57 -4.29
N ARG A 64 10.27 -4.05 -3.30
CA ARG A 64 9.85 -4.06 -1.90
C ARG A 64 8.50 -3.34 -1.71
N ASP A 65 8.28 -2.23 -2.40
CA ASP A 65 7.07 -1.42 -2.27
C ASP A 65 5.84 -2.19 -2.77
N PHE A 66 5.98 -2.87 -3.91
CA PHE A 66 4.92 -3.74 -4.41
C PHE A 66 4.65 -4.92 -3.47
N ALA A 67 5.69 -5.54 -2.89
CA ALA A 67 5.51 -6.62 -1.93
C ALA A 67 4.77 -6.16 -0.65
N LEU A 68 5.08 -4.94 -0.16
CA LEU A 68 4.36 -4.33 0.97
C LEU A 68 2.90 -4.01 0.60
N TYR A 69 2.68 -3.44 -0.58
CA TYR A 69 1.35 -3.16 -1.10
C TYR A 69 0.51 -4.43 -1.25
N LEU A 70 1.07 -5.49 -1.86
CA LEU A 70 0.40 -6.77 -2.02
C LEU A 70 0.02 -7.39 -0.67
N ARG A 71 0.96 -7.39 0.30
CA ARG A 71 0.70 -7.91 1.64
C ARG A 71 -0.41 -7.14 2.36
N ALA A 72 -0.41 -5.81 2.24
CA ALA A 72 -1.44 -4.98 2.86
C ALA A 72 -2.85 -5.26 2.29
N ASN A 73 -2.95 -5.60 1.00
CA ASN A 73 -4.23 -5.83 0.33
C ASN A 73 -4.71 -7.29 0.36
N THR A 74 -3.79 -8.25 0.44
CA THR A 74 -4.11 -9.68 0.25
C THR A 74 -3.67 -10.58 1.40
N GLY A 75 -2.82 -10.08 2.30
CA GLY A 75 -2.15 -10.88 3.34
C GLY A 75 -0.97 -11.72 2.83
N CYS A 76 -0.80 -11.87 1.52
CA CYS A 76 0.24 -12.68 0.91
C CYS A 76 1.46 -11.82 0.50
N THR A 77 2.63 -12.46 0.37
CA THR A 77 3.84 -11.82 -0.15
C THR A 77 4.27 -12.37 -1.49
N VAL A 78 4.95 -11.55 -2.29
CA VAL A 78 5.60 -12.00 -3.53
C VAL A 78 6.65 -13.06 -3.19
N ASP A 79 6.57 -14.21 -3.86
CA ASP A 79 7.62 -15.21 -3.84
C ASP A 79 8.70 -14.84 -4.85
N ALA A 80 9.76 -14.18 -4.37
CA ALA A 80 10.86 -13.69 -5.19
C ALA A 80 11.70 -14.81 -5.85
N ALA A 81 11.56 -16.07 -5.43
CA ALA A 81 12.25 -17.19 -6.07
C ALA A 81 11.65 -17.54 -7.44
N ARG A 82 10.41 -17.12 -7.72
CA ARG A 82 9.68 -17.38 -8.96
C ARG A 82 9.40 -16.08 -9.70
N ARG A 83 9.44 -16.13 -11.03
CA ARG A 83 9.16 -14.95 -11.87
C ARG A 83 7.66 -14.78 -12.09
N ALA A 84 7.21 -13.53 -12.06
CA ALA A 84 5.89 -13.17 -12.54
C ALA A 84 5.77 -13.41 -14.05
N SER A 85 4.61 -13.87 -14.48
CA SER A 85 4.28 -14.08 -15.90
C SER A 85 3.33 -13.00 -16.39
N VAL A 86 3.51 -12.54 -17.63
CA VAL A 86 2.63 -11.54 -18.24
C VAL A 86 1.34 -12.22 -18.71
N ILE A 87 0.20 -11.58 -18.45
CA ILE A 87 -1.09 -11.94 -19.03
C ILE A 87 -1.31 -11.05 -20.26
N GLY A 88 -1.56 -11.66 -21.42
CA GLY A 88 -1.74 -10.94 -22.69
C GLY A 88 -0.40 -10.72 -23.42
N SER A 89 -0.24 -9.54 -24.06
CA SER A 89 0.97 -9.21 -24.81
C SER A 89 2.06 -8.64 -23.90
N HIS A 90 3.32 -8.96 -24.17
CA HIS A 90 4.45 -8.33 -23.49
C HIS A 90 4.55 -6.82 -23.75
N THR A 91 4.06 -6.34 -24.90
CA THR A 91 4.09 -4.92 -25.27
C THR A 91 2.97 -4.13 -24.61
N VAL A 92 1.81 -4.77 -24.42
CA VAL A 92 0.63 -4.19 -23.77
C VAL A 92 0.08 -5.24 -22.80
N PRO A 93 0.65 -5.33 -21.59
CA PRO A 93 0.22 -6.32 -20.61
C PRO A 93 -1.21 -6.02 -20.17
N ALA A 94 -2.04 -7.06 -20.09
CA ALA A 94 -3.37 -6.99 -19.50
C ALA A 94 -3.34 -7.24 -17.99
N GLY A 95 -2.23 -7.79 -17.49
CA GLY A 95 -2.00 -8.09 -16.08
C GLY A 95 -0.78 -8.98 -15.89
N TYR A 96 -0.62 -9.49 -14.68
CA TYR A 96 0.45 -10.40 -14.30
C TYR A 96 -0.09 -11.57 -13.48
N MET A 97 0.47 -12.76 -13.68
CA MET A 97 0.40 -13.84 -12.70
C MET A 97 1.63 -13.72 -11.80
N VAL A 98 1.42 -13.29 -10.56
CA VAL A 98 2.48 -13.04 -9.58
C VAL A 98 2.57 -14.22 -8.62
N PRO A 99 3.71 -14.92 -8.54
CA PRO A 99 3.94 -15.95 -7.54
C PRO A 99 3.86 -15.37 -6.14
N ILE A 100 3.14 -16.05 -5.27
CA ILE A 100 2.94 -15.61 -3.89
C ILE A 100 3.15 -16.75 -2.89
N ALA A 101 3.45 -16.34 -1.66
CA ALA A 101 3.39 -17.16 -0.48
C ALA A 101 2.45 -16.49 0.53
N CYS A 102 1.42 -17.20 0.96
CA CYS A 102 0.48 -16.78 1.98
C CYS A 102 0.80 -17.49 3.31
N PRO A 103 0.55 -16.86 4.46
CA PRO A 103 0.73 -17.46 5.78
C PRO A 103 -0.22 -18.64 6.04
#